data_AF-A0A937N4C6-F1
#
_entry.id   AF-A0A937N4C6-F1
#
_cell.length_a   1.000
_cell.length_b   1.000
_cell.length_c   1.000
_cell.angle_alpha   90.00
_cell.angle_beta   90.00
_cell.angle_gamma   90.00
#
_symmetry.space_group_name_H-M   'P 1'
#
loop_
_entity.id
_entity.type
_entity.pdbx_description
1 polymer ?
#
loop_
_entity_poly.entity_id
_entity_poly.type
_entity_poly.pdbx_seq_one_letter_code
_entity_poly.pdbx_strand_id
1 'polypeptide(L)'
;MKRNTAIVLGVLFAAFIAAMVPSAILAADAPADRVIAIYFHRTQRCPTCQKMGSYSEEAVKTGFVKQVKDGTVAFYYVDFQNSKNAALAKAYNISGPALIVAKISKNKVVKYADLADIWTKVADKKKFVKYVQTSVTASAAKPK
;
A
#
# COMPACT_ATOMS: atom_id res chain seq x y z
N MET A 1 -68.94 20.00 12.41
CA MET A 1 -68.67 18.98 13.46
C MET A 1 -67.34 18.32 13.08
N LYS A 2 -66.24 18.38 13.85
CA LYS A 2 -65.93 17.70 15.14
C LYS A 2 -66.21 16.18 15.01
N ARG A 3 -65.32 15.18 15.19
CA ARG A 3 -63.87 15.00 15.55
C ARG A 3 -63.32 13.79 14.72
N ASN A 4 -62.11 13.22 14.79
CA ASN A 4 -60.91 13.35 15.67
C ASN A 4 -59.62 12.94 14.91
N THR A 5 -58.45 13.42 15.35
CA THR A 5 -57.08 12.96 14.99
C THR A 5 -56.72 11.61 15.63
N ALA A 6 -55.74 10.84 15.10
CA ALA A 6 -54.56 10.31 15.84
C ALA A 6 -53.85 9.07 15.20
N ILE A 7 -52.50 9.18 15.01
CA ILE A 7 -51.45 8.22 15.50
C ILE A 7 -51.33 6.82 14.83
N VAL A 8 -50.17 6.28 14.41
CA VAL A 8 -48.76 6.79 14.35
C VAL A 8 -47.79 5.83 13.59
N LEU A 9 -46.58 6.32 13.27
CA LEU A 9 -45.31 5.64 12.88
C LEU A 9 -45.23 4.71 11.65
N GLY A 10 -44.24 4.98 10.80
CA GLY A 10 -43.72 4.11 9.73
C GLY A 10 -42.46 4.73 9.10
N VAL A 11 -41.30 4.59 9.78
CA VAL A 11 -40.08 5.39 9.55
C VAL A 11 -39.40 5.12 8.19
N LEU A 12 -38.91 6.21 7.59
CA LEU A 12 -38.00 6.26 6.44
C LEU A 12 -36.74 5.39 6.62
N PHE A 13 -36.56 4.34 5.82
CA PHE A 13 -35.28 3.64 5.61
C PHE A 13 -35.32 2.95 4.22
N ALA A 14 -34.29 2.92 3.36
CA ALA A 14 -32.93 3.43 3.49
C ALA A 14 -32.52 4.22 2.23
N ALA A 15 -31.86 5.36 2.42
CA ALA A 15 -31.20 6.05 1.32
C ALA A 15 -29.90 5.32 0.92
N PHE A 16 -29.66 5.26 -0.39
CA PHE A 16 -28.34 5.27 -1.04
C PHE A 16 -27.23 4.38 -0.42
N ILE A 17 -26.89 3.28 -1.10
CA ILE A 17 -25.71 2.47 -0.78
C ILE A 17 -24.45 3.33 -0.98
N ALA A 18 -23.95 3.90 0.13
CA ALA A 18 -22.72 4.65 0.15
C ALA A 18 -21.53 3.70 -0.01
N ALA A 19 -20.96 3.69 -1.22
CA ALA A 19 -19.60 3.31 -1.53
C ALA A 19 -19.02 2.10 -0.77
N MET A 20 -19.29 0.88 -1.25
CA MET A 20 -18.46 -0.29 -0.95
C MET A 20 -17.07 -0.16 -1.60
N VAL A 21 -16.24 0.72 -1.05
CA VAL A 21 -14.79 0.69 -1.27
C VAL A 21 -14.17 0.21 0.03
N PRO A 22 -13.55 -0.98 0.07
CA PRO A 22 -12.78 -1.40 1.23
C PRO A 22 -11.57 -0.49 1.39
N SER A 23 -11.67 0.52 2.26
CA SER A 23 -10.55 1.40 2.65
C SER A 23 -9.43 0.67 3.42
N ALA A 24 -9.47 -0.66 3.48
CA ALA A 24 -8.60 -1.57 4.25
C ALA A 24 -7.16 -1.71 3.71
N ILE A 25 -6.59 -0.63 3.18
CA ILE A 25 -5.14 -0.42 3.03
C ILE A 25 -4.71 0.85 3.78
N LEU A 26 -5.66 1.72 4.18
CA LEU A 26 -5.43 2.79 5.11
C LEU A 26 -5.83 2.31 6.51
N ALA A 27 -4.85 1.94 7.33
CA ALA A 27 -5.05 1.93 8.77
C ALA A 27 -5.54 3.33 9.17
N ALA A 28 -6.58 3.43 10.00
CA ALA A 28 -7.23 4.70 10.33
C ALA A 28 -6.26 5.72 10.95
N ASP A 29 -5.19 5.22 11.58
CA ASP A 29 -4.15 6.00 12.27
C ASP A 29 -2.89 6.27 11.41
N ALA A 30 -2.86 5.89 10.12
CA ALA A 30 -1.68 6.07 9.28
C ALA A 30 -1.41 7.55 8.96
N PRO A 31 -0.18 8.09 9.17
CA PRO A 31 0.14 9.49 8.88
C PRO A 31 -0.18 9.90 7.45
N ALA A 32 -0.87 11.03 7.26
CA ALA A 32 -1.38 11.46 5.94
C ALA A 32 -0.28 11.67 4.87
N ASP A 33 0.93 12.01 5.30
CA ASP A 33 2.16 12.03 4.52
C ASP A 33 3.06 10.87 4.96
N ARG A 34 3.39 9.96 4.03
CA ARG A 34 4.15 8.72 4.30
C ARG A 34 4.75 8.11 3.04
N VAL A 35 5.68 7.18 3.17
CA VAL A 35 6.21 6.37 2.07
C VAL A 35 5.79 4.92 2.24
N ILE A 36 5.34 4.27 1.17
CA ILE A 36 4.92 2.88 1.17
C ILE A 36 5.76 2.10 0.16
N ALA A 37 6.47 1.08 0.64
CA ALA A 37 7.10 0.07 -0.19
C ALA A 37 6.16 -1.13 -0.34
N ILE A 38 5.87 -1.54 -1.58
CA ILE A 38 4.95 -2.63 -1.90
C ILE A 38 5.68 -3.65 -2.76
N TYR A 39 5.93 -4.84 -2.21
CA TYR A 39 6.44 -5.96 -2.98
C TYR A 39 5.28 -6.78 -3.53
N PHE A 40 5.03 -6.59 -4.83
CA PHE A 40 4.06 -7.38 -5.58
C PHE A 40 4.66 -8.74 -5.91
N HIS A 41 3.91 -9.81 -5.68
CA HIS A 41 4.32 -11.18 -5.95
C HIS A 41 3.19 -12.01 -6.58
N ARG A 42 3.56 -13.12 -7.23
CA ARG A 42 2.63 -14.18 -7.65
C ARG A 42 2.15 -14.97 -6.43
N THR A 43 1.00 -15.64 -6.51
CA THR A 43 0.52 -16.55 -5.45
C THR A 43 1.56 -17.62 -5.17
N GLN A 44 2.07 -18.26 -6.22
CA GLN A 44 3.17 -19.21 -6.16
C GLN A 44 4.51 -18.50 -6.40
N ARG A 45 5.45 -18.63 -5.46
CA ARG A 45 6.71 -17.86 -5.42
C ARG A 45 7.93 -18.77 -5.52
N CYS A 46 8.70 -18.65 -6.60
CA CYS A 46 10.00 -19.32 -6.72
C CYS A 46 11.02 -18.76 -5.70
N PRO A 47 12.14 -19.46 -5.41
CA PRO A 47 13.12 -19.04 -4.40
C PRO A 47 13.65 -17.60 -4.59
N THR A 48 13.87 -17.15 -5.83
CA THR A 48 14.30 -15.78 -6.13
C THR A 48 13.23 -14.75 -5.77
N CYS A 49 11.95 -15.05 -6.04
CA CYS A 49 10.83 -14.18 -5.65
C CYS A 49 10.66 -14.10 -4.13
N GLN A 50 10.97 -15.18 -3.41
CA GLN A 50 10.99 -15.17 -1.94
C GLN A 50 12.14 -14.31 -1.42
N LYS A 51 13.36 -14.49 -1.93
CA LYS A 51 14.55 -13.68 -1.57
C LYS A 51 14.32 -12.18 -1.78
N MET A 52 13.84 -11.75 -2.95
CA MET A 52 13.58 -10.32 -3.22
C MET A 52 12.59 -9.72 -2.22
N GLY A 53 11.51 -10.45 -1.90
CA GLY A 53 10.53 -10.04 -0.91
C GLY A 53 11.14 -9.86 0.48
N SER A 54 11.80 -10.89 1.00
CA SER A 54 12.44 -10.86 2.32
C SER A 54 13.53 -9.80 2.43
N TYR A 55 14.34 -9.59 1.37
CA TYR A 55 15.37 -8.55 1.37
C TYR A 55 14.75 -7.14 1.31
N SER A 56 13.62 -6.96 0.64
CA SER A 56 12.89 -5.68 0.62
C SER A 56 12.29 -5.36 1.99
N GLU A 57 11.68 -6.37 2.63
CA GLU A 57 11.13 -6.27 3.97
C GLU A 57 12.21 -5.94 5.01
N GLU A 58 13.33 -6.66 4.98
CA GLU A 58 14.48 -6.43 5.85
C GLU A 58 15.05 -5.03 5.65
N ALA A 59 15.23 -4.60 4.39
CA ALA A 59 15.75 -3.27 4.07
C ALA A 59 14.89 -2.16 4.67
N VAL A 60 13.56 -2.29 4.60
CA VAL A 60 12.63 -1.32 5.17
C VAL A 60 12.61 -1.39 6.70
N LYS A 61 12.38 -2.58 7.28
CA LYS A 61 12.25 -2.75 8.74
C LYS A 61 13.51 -2.40 9.51
N THR A 62 14.70 -2.65 8.95
CA THR A 62 15.99 -2.32 9.60
C THR A 62 16.47 -0.90 9.29
N GLY A 63 16.21 -0.38 8.08
CA GLY A 63 16.64 0.96 7.68
C GLY A 63 15.80 2.10 8.27
N PHE A 64 14.54 1.81 8.61
CA PHE A 64 13.55 2.84 8.96
C PHE A 64 12.78 2.48 10.25
N VAL A 65 13.45 1.88 11.24
CA VAL A 65 12.83 1.37 12.49
C VAL A 65 11.89 2.38 13.15
N LYS A 66 12.28 3.67 13.22
CA LYS A 66 11.46 4.73 13.82
C LYS A 66 10.22 5.03 12.96
N GLN A 67 10.43 5.20 11.66
CA GLN A 67 9.39 5.54 10.69
C GLN A 67 8.39 4.39 10.45
N VAL A 68 8.82 3.15 10.64
CA VAL A 68 7.95 1.97 10.66
C VAL A 68 7.12 1.93 11.95
N LYS A 69 7.69 2.36 13.08
CA LYS A 69 6.97 2.46 14.36
C LYS A 69 5.94 3.60 14.36
N ASP A 70 6.24 4.74 13.73
CA ASP A 70 5.32 5.89 13.64
C ASP A 70 4.42 5.89 12.40
N GLY A 71 4.59 4.93 11.49
CA GLY A 71 3.77 4.76 10.28
C GLY A 71 4.12 5.67 9.10
N THR A 72 5.13 6.53 9.21
CA THR A 72 5.62 7.36 8.09
C THR A 72 6.37 6.56 7.01
N VAL A 73 6.81 5.34 7.30
CA VAL A 73 7.27 4.35 6.32
C VAL A 73 6.57 3.02 6.55
N ALA A 74 5.98 2.43 5.51
CA ALA A 74 5.33 1.11 5.58
C ALA A 74 5.86 0.14 4.51
N PHE A 75 5.78 -1.16 4.79
CA PHE A 75 6.09 -2.24 3.84
C PHE A 75 4.94 -3.24 3.76
N TYR A 76 4.54 -3.63 2.54
CA TYR A 76 3.48 -4.61 2.30
C TYR A 76 3.87 -5.64 1.24
N TYR A 77 3.44 -6.89 1.45
CA TYR A 77 3.35 -7.92 0.42
C TYR A 77 1.97 -7.83 -0.25
N VAL A 78 1.92 -7.89 -1.58
CA VAL A 78 0.67 -7.94 -2.34
C VAL A 78 0.72 -9.07 -3.36
N ASP A 79 -0.18 -10.05 -3.23
CA ASP A 79 -0.41 -11.03 -4.28
C ASP A 79 -1.17 -10.37 -5.43
N PHE A 80 -0.51 -10.10 -6.56
CA PHE A 80 -1.14 -9.44 -7.71
C PHE A 80 -2.06 -10.38 -8.52
N GLN A 81 -2.03 -11.68 -8.26
CA GLN A 81 -2.91 -12.66 -8.90
C GLN A 81 -4.23 -12.84 -8.14
N ASN A 82 -4.31 -12.35 -6.90
CA ASN A 82 -5.55 -12.29 -6.14
C ASN A 82 -6.46 -11.18 -6.70
N SER A 83 -7.70 -11.54 -7.09
CA SER A 83 -8.67 -10.61 -7.69
C SER A 83 -8.99 -9.39 -6.82
N LYS A 84 -8.89 -9.50 -5.50
CA LYS A 84 -9.04 -8.38 -4.55
C LYS A 84 -8.02 -7.27 -4.77
N ASN A 85 -6.85 -7.60 -5.34
CA ASN A 85 -5.75 -6.68 -5.59
C ASN A 85 -5.70 -6.20 -7.06
N ALA A 86 -6.61 -6.64 -7.93
CA ALA A 86 -6.54 -6.37 -9.37
C ALA A 86 -6.53 -4.87 -9.72
N ALA A 87 -7.31 -4.04 -9.00
CA ALA A 87 -7.31 -2.59 -9.18
C ALA A 87 -5.95 -1.96 -8.79
N LEU A 88 -5.32 -2.45 -7.72
CA LEU A 88 -4.02 -1.97 -7.25
C LEU A 88 -2.89 -2.41 -8.18
N ALA A 89 -2.92 -3.66 -8.65
CA ALA A 89 -1.98 -4.18 -9.65
C ALA A 89 -2.08 -3.39 -10.97
N LYS A 90 -3.30 -3.09 -11.44
CA LYS A 90 -3.53 -2.25 -12.62
C LYS A 90 -3.01 -0.81 -12.43
N ALA A 91 -3.22 -0.21 -11.26
CA ALA A 91 -2.78 1.16 -10.97
C ALA A 91 -1.25 1.35 -11.05
N TYR A 92 -0.47 0.29 -10.80
CA TYR A 92 0.99 0.29 -10.92
C TYR A 92 1.52 -0.52 -12.12
N ASN A 93 0.65 -0.92 -13.06
CA ASN A 93 0.98 -1.72 -14.26
C ASN A 93 1.74 -3.04 -13.96
N ILE A 94 1.33 -3.74 -12.91
CA ILE A 94 2.00 -4.95 -12.40
C ILE A 94 1.60 -6.19 -13.23
N SER A 95 2.58 -6.80 -13.90
CA SER A 95 2.44 -8.07 -14.65
C SER A 95 3.36 -9.19 -14.12
N GLY A 96 4.25 -8.87 -13.19
CA GLY A 96 5.26 -9.76 -12.62
C GLY A 96 5.69 -9.32 -11.21
N PRO A 97 6.60 -10.08 -10.56
CA PRO A 97 7.17 -9.68 -9.28
C PRO A 97 7.90 -8.34 -9.39
N ALA A 98 7.53 -7.38 -8.54
CA ALA A 98 7.96 -6.00 -8.63
C ALA A 98 8.01 -5.35 -7.24
N LEU A 99 8.83 -4.32 -7.07
CA LEU A 99 8.91 -3.54 -5.83
C LEU A 99 8.62 -2.09 -6.16
N ILE A 100 7.44 -1.62 -5.77
CA ILE A 100 7.04 -0.22 -5.91
C ILE A 100 7.39 0.53 -4.63
N VAL A 101 7.98 1.70 -4.73
CA VAL A 101 8.04 2.68 -3.63
C VAL A 101 7.19 3.88 -4.01
N ALA A 102 6.09 4.09 -3.27
CA ALA A 102 5.13 5.15 -3.47
C ALA A 102 5.24 6.21 -2.36
N LYS A 103 5.29 7.48 -2.76
CA LYS A 103 5.14 8.62 -1.87
C LYS A 103 3.67 9.01 -1.77
N ILE A 104 3.16 9.03 -0.55
CA ILE A 104 1.84 9.54 -0.20
C ILE A 104 1.98 10.94 0.37
N SER A 105 1.14 11.87 -0.07
CA SER A 105 0.91 13.13 0.64
C SER A 105 -0.57 13.48 0.65
N LYS A 106 -1.06 14.00 1.78
CA LYS A 106 -2.48 14.28 2.03
C LYS A 106 -3.38 13.09 1.65
N ASN A 107 -2.95 11.88 2.03
CA ASN A 107 -3.58 10.59 1.71
C ASN A 107 -3.72 10.23 0.21
N LYS A 108 -2.99 10.91 -0.69
CA LYS A 108 -2.96 10.60 -2.13
C LYS A 108 -1.56 10.18 -2.57
N VAL A 109 -1.45 9.23 -3.49
CA VAL A 109 -0.18 8.92 -4.17
C VAL A 109 0.22 10.14 -5.00
N VAL A 110 1.37 10.74 -4.71
CA VAL A 110 1.89 11.93 -5.43
C VAL A 110 3.08 11.60 -6.33
N LYS A 111 3.77 10.49 -6.07
CA LYS A 111 4.85 9.93 -6.90
C LYS A 111 5.01 8.45 -6.56
N TYR A 112 5.47 7.65 -7.51
CA TYR A 112 6.02 6.32 -7.23
C TYR A 112 7.23 6.03 -8.13
N ALA A 113 7.97 4.98 -7.80
CA ALA A 113 9.00 4.38 -8.62
C ALA A 113 8.86 2.85 -8.60
N ASP A 114 9.09 2.21 -9.73
CA ASP A 114 9.31 0.76 -9.82
C ASP A 114 10.82 0.49 -9.74
N LEU A 115 11.23 -0.33 -8.78
CA LEU A 115 12.62 -0.66 -8.52
C LEU A 115 13.04 -1.87 -9.38
N ALA A 116 12.97 -1.75 -10.71
CA ALA A 116 13.31 -2.83 -11.65
C ALA A 116 14.66 -3.52 -11.37
N ASP A 117 15.60 -2.77 -10.81
CA ASP A 117 16.94 -3.20 -10.41
C ASP A 117 16.99 -4.23 -9.26
N ILE A 118 15.85 -4.59 -8.64
CA ILE A 118 15.77 -5.72 -7.71
C ILE A 118 16.27 -7.03 -8.34
N TRP A 119 15.98 -7.25 -9.64
CA TRP A 119 16.36 -8.45 -10.36
C TRP A 119 17.88 -8.56 -10.57
N THR A 120 18.56 -7.44 -10.84
CA THR A 120 20.02 -7.41 -11.01
C THR A 120 20.76 -7.49 -9.68
N LYS A 121 20.13 -7.06 -8.58
CA LYS A 121 20.77 -6.95 -7.26
C LYS A 121 20.48 -8.11 -6.31
N VAL A 122 19.49 -8.97 -6.57
CA VAL A 122 19.09 -10.07 -5.66
C VAL A 122 20.21 -11.06 -5.31
N ALA A 123 21.22 -11.21 -6.17
CA ALA A 123 22.39 -12.04 -5.90
C ALA A 123 23.29 -11.49 -4.77
N ASP A 124 23.29 -10.17 -4.55
CA ASP A 124 24.08 -9.48 -3.53
C ASP A 124 23.14 -8.77 -2.55
N LYS A 125 22.84 -9.47 -1.44
CA LYS A 125 21.93 -8.98 -0.39
C LYS A 125 22.30 -7.57 0.10
N LYS A 126 23.60 -7.26 0.23
CA LYS A 126 24.07 -5.97 0.74
C LYS A 126 23.80 -4.84 -0.27
N LYS A 127 24.04 -5.09 -1.56
CA LYS A 127 23.68 -4.14 -2.64
C LYS A 127 22.16 -3.97 -2.75
N PHE A 128 21.40 -5.06 -2.65
CA PHE A 128 19.93 -5.03 -2.67
C PHE A 128 19.37 -4.16 -1.53
N VAL A 129 19.75 -4.44 -0.28
CA VAL A 129 19.28 -3.70 0.90
C VAL A 129 19.63 -2.21 0.79
N LYS A 130 20.87 -1.87 0.42
CA LYS A 130 21.29 -0.48 0.22
C LYS A 130 20.47 0.22 -0.87
N TYR A 131 20.16 -0.47 -1.97
CA TYR A 131 19.38 0.09 -3.08
C TYR A 131 17.93 0.40 -2.67
N VAL A 132 17.26 -0.52 -1.97
CA VAL A 132 15.90 -0.29 -1.44
C VAL A 132 15.90 0.87 -0.44
N GLN A 133 16.84 0.89 0.52
CA GLN A 133 16.95 1.97 1.50
C GLN A 133 17.18 3.33 0.84
N THR A 134 18.11 3.43 -0.10
CA THR A 134 18.38 4.68 -0.85
C THR A 134 17.13 5.19 -1.57
N SER A 135 16.35 4.28 -2.17
CA SER A 135 15.13 4.62 -2.92
C SER A 135 13.98 5.08 -2.02
N VAL A 136 13.83 4.47 -0.83
CA VAL A 136 12.86 4.89 0.19
C VAL A 136 13.24 6.28 0.74
N THR A 137 14.51 6.52 1.07
CA THR A 137 15.01 7.83 1.52
C THR A 137 14.78 8.92 0.45
N ALA A 138 15.09 8.63 -0.82
CA ALA A 138 14.85 9.56 -1.92
C ALA A 138 13.35 9.89 -2.12
N SER A 139 12.47 8.94 -1.81
CA SER A 139 11.01 9.13 -1.88
C SER A 139 10.45 9.90 -0.68
N ALA A 140 11.10 9.81 0.49
CA ALA A 140 10.70 10.52 1.71
C ALA A 140 11.03 12.02 1.69
N ALA A 141 12.03 12.44 0.91
CA ALA A 141 12.44 13.85 0.81
C ALA A 141 11.26 14.76 0.42
N LYS A 142 11.05 15.87 1.14
CA LYS A 142 10.05 16.89 0.77
C LYS A 142 10.35 17.43 -0.64
N PRO A 143 9.33 17.73 -1.47
CA PRO A 143 9.58 18.52 -2.68
C PRO A 143 10.18 19.87 -2.26
N LYS A 144 11.10 20.38 -3.09
CA LYS A 144 11.55 21.77 -3.00
C LYS A 144 10.44 22.71 -3.47
#